data_AF-A0A819U2A6-F1
#
_entry.id   AF-A0A819U2A6-F1
#
_cell.length_a   1.000
_cell.length_b   1.000
_cell.length_c   1.000
_cell.angle_alpha   90.00
_cell.angle_beta   90.00
_cell.angle_gamma   90.00
#
_symmetry.space_group_name_H-M   'P 1'
#
loop_
_entity.id
_entity.type
_entity.pdbx_description
1 polymer ?
#
loop_
_entity_poly.entity_id
_entity_poly.type
_entity_poly.pdbx_seq_one_letter_code
_entity_poly.pdbx_strand_id
1 'polypeptide(L)'
;INNMAGESGQWFWNAAQNPFSPNTPAQWTAYSAQDNAKIEQSLKNKDTKAELANHHIFFKERMQVHKSDFQKQRPVKRDPPPPK
;
A
#
# COMPACT_ATOMS: atom_id res chain seq x y z
N ILE A 1 -5.07 -26.63 -18.25
CA ILE A 1 -3.97 -26.09 -17.43
C ILE A 1 -4.44 -24.73 -16.92
N ASN A 2 -5.22 -24.70 -15.85
CA ASN A 2 -5.82 -23.45 -15.34
C ASN A 2 -4.95 -22.91 -14.22
N ASN A 3 -3.81 -22.30 -14.55
CA ASN A 3 -3.14 -21.42 -13.59
C ASN A 3 -3.72 -20.03 -13.74
N MET A 4 -4.60 -19.71 -12.80
CA MET A 4 -5.20 -18.41 -12.58
C MET A 4 -4.09 -17.35 -12.65
N ALA A 5 -4.11 -16.52 -13.70
CA ALA A 5 -3.44 -15.24 -13.72
C ALA A 5 -4.11 -14.36 -12.65
N GLY A 6 -3.74 -14.58 -11.39
CA GLY A 6 -4.25 -13.80 -10.27
C GLY A 6 -3.90 -12.35 -10.53
N GLU A 7 -4.91 -11.53 -10.77
CA GLU A 7 -4.80 -10.12 -11.08
C GLU A 7 -3.86 -9.45 -10.06
N SER A 8 -2.66 -9.11 -10.51
CA SER A 8 -1.71 -8.31 -9.72
C SER A 8 -2.36 -6.96 -9.46
N GLY A 9 -2.67 -6.66 -8.21
CA GLY A 9 -3.34 -5.43 -7.84
C GLY A 9 -2.38 -4.25 -7.91
N GLN A 10 -2.93 -3.07 -8.15
CA GLN A 10 -2.19 -1.82 -8.05
C GLN A 10 -2.40 -1.23 -6.65
N TRP A 11 -1.30 -0.94 -5.97
CA TRP A 11 -1.31 -0.23 -4.70
C TRP A 11 -1.19 1.28 -4.91
N PHE A 12 -1.81 2.01 -4.00
CA PHE A 12 -1.82 3.46 -3.96
C PHE A 12 -1.60 3.96 -2.53
N TRP A 13 -1.04 5.16 -2.41
CA TRP A 13 -0.90 5.90 -1.16
C TRP A 13 -1.60 7.26 -1.28
N ASN A 14 -2.13 7.79 -0.17
CA ASN A 14 -2.77 9.10 -0.16
C ASN A 14 -1.71 10.21 -0.04
N ALA A 15 -1.45 10.90 -1.14
CA ALA A 15 -0.49 11.98 -1.27
C ALA A 15 -0.98 13.35 -0.78
N ALA A 16 -2.23 13.45 -0.33
CA ALA A 16 -2.77 14.69 0.20
C ALA A 16 -1.87 15.29 1.31
N GLN A 17 -1.89 16.61 1.42
CA GLN A 17 -1.11 17.36 2.43
C GLN A 17 -1.49 16.96 3.85
N ASN A 18 -2.78 16.79 4.11
CA ASN A 18 -3.31 16.22 5.36
C ASN A 18 -4.16 14.98 5.04
N PRO A 19 -3.53 13.79 4.94
CA PRO A 19 -4.19 12.60 4.40
C PRO A 19 -5.22 11.96 5.36
N PHE A 20 -5.32 12.46 6.59
CA PHE A 20 -6.27 12.02 7.61
C PHE A 20 -7.40 13.02 7.87
N SER A 21 -7.35 14.21 7.25
CA SER A 21 -8.41 15.20 7.42
C SER A 21 -9.63 14.82 6.59
N PRO A 22 -10.85 14.84 7.16
CA PRO A 22 -12.08 14.61 6.39
C PRO A 22 -12.36 15.74 5.38
N ASN A 23 -11.75 16.91 5.57
CA ASN A 23 -11.94 18.09 4.72
C ASN A 23 -10.93 18.16 3.56
N THR A 24 -9.95 17.24 3.52
CA THR A 24 -8.94 17.21 2.46
C THR A 24 -9.27 16.05 1.52
N PRO A 25 -9.56 16.33 0.23
CA PRO A 25 -9.79 15.28 -0.75
C PRO A 25 -8.58 14.32 -0.83
N ALA A 26 -8.86 13.01 -0.87
CA ALA A 26 -7.81 12.02 -1.02
C ALA A 26 -7.15 12.13 -2.41
N GLN A 27 -5.82 12.18 -2.43
CA GLN A 27 -5.03 12.19 -3.65
C GLN A 27 -4.30 10.87 -3.77
N TRP A 28 -4.92 9.89 -4.42
CA TRP A 28 -4.34 8.56 -4.55
C TRP A 28 -3.26 8.53 -5.62
N THR A 29 -2.04 8.23 -5.22
CA THR A 29 -0.89 8.08 -6.12
C THR A 29 -0.47 6.61 -6.16
N ALA A 30 -0.29 6.08 -7.37
CA ALA A 30 0.17 4.71 -7.57
C ALA A 30 1.61 4.54 -7.09
N TYR A 31 1.93 3.39 -6.49
CA TYR A 31 3.32 3.01 -6.30
C TYR A 31 3.99 2.70 -7.65
N SER A 32 5.31 2.86 -7.69
CA SER A 32 6.14 2.40 -8.80
C SER A 32 5.91 0.90 -9.06
N ALA A 33 6.15 0.43 -10.28
CA ALA A 33 6.01 -0.99 -10.60
C ALA A 33 6.89 -1.89 -9.70
N GLN A 34 8.09 -1.42 -9.35
CA GLN A 34 9.01 -2.15 -8.47
C GLN A 34 8.48 -2.24 -7.04
N ASP A 35 8.03 -1.14 -6.46
CA ASP A 35 7.49 -1.15 -5.10
C ASP A 35 6.16 -1.90 -5.05
N ASN A 36 5.30 -1.73 -6.06
CA ASN A 36 4.06 -2.47 -6.18
C ASN A 36 4.29 -3.99 -6.18
N ALA A 37 5.27 -4.47 -6.94
CA ALA A 37 5.64 -5.89 -6.97
C ALA A 37 6.10 -6.40 -5.59
N LYS A 38 6.88 -5.61 -4.84
CA LYS A 38 7.30 -5.95 -3.47
C LYS A 38 6.11 -6.03 -2.51
N ILE A 39 5.21 -5.05 -2.57
CA ILE A 39 4.02 -5.00 -1.71
C ILE A 39 3.11 -6.20 -2.01
N GLU A 40 2.85 -6.50 -3.29
CA GLU A 40 2.07 -7.67 -3.71
C GLU A 40 2.72 -8.97 -3.27
N GLN A 41 4.04 -9.10 -3.37
CA GLN A 41 4.76 -10.31 -2.93
C GLN A 41 4.61 -10.53 -1.42
N SER A 42 4.80 -9.48 -0.61
CA SER A 42 4.61 -9.58 0.84
C SER A 42 3.15 -9.91 1.21
N LEU A 43 2.17 -9.33 0.51
CA LEU A 43 0.77 -9.69 0.71
C LEU A 43 0.52 -11.18 0.38
N LYS A 44 1.04 -11.68 -0.74
CA LYS A 44 0.91 -13.09 -1.15
C LYS A 44 1.57 -14.06 -0.17
N ASN A 45 2.69 -13.63 0.42
CA ASN A 45 3.39 -14.37 1.47
C ASN A 45 2.67 -14.35 2.83
N LYS A 46 1.56 -13.58 2.95
CA LYS A 46 0.81 -13.35 4.18
C LYS A 46 1.66 -12.68 5.27
N ASP A 47 2.63 -11.87 4.86
CA ASP A 47 3.36 -11.02 5.79
C ASP A 47 2.41 -9.99 6.42
N THR A 48 2.77 -9.43 7.58
CA THR A 48 1.99 -8.36 8.21
C THR A 48 2.27 -6.99 7.61
N LYS A 49 3.44 -6.83 6.98
CA LYS A 49 3.88 -5.60 6.32
C LYS A 49 4.80 -5.88 5.13
N ALA A 50 4.88 -4.91 4.21
CA ALA A 50 5.94 -4.84 3.21
C ALA A 50 7.04 -3.84 3.60
N GLU A 51 8.29 -4.18 3.28
CA GLU A 51 9.48 -3.36 3.51
C GLU A 51 9.87 -2.62 2.23
N LEU A 52 9.67 -1.30 2.20
CA LEU A 52 10.18 -0.42 1.14
C LEU A 52 11.47 0.27 1.61
N ALA A 53 12.14 1.03 0.73
CA ALA A 53 13.40 1.69 1.06
C ALA A 53 13.30 2.55 2.34
N ASN A 54 12.30 3.45 2.38
CA ASN A 54 12.11 4.40 3.49
C ASN A 54 10.81 4.19 4.27
N HIS A 55 10.00 3.18 3.91
CA HIS A 55 8.67 3.01 4.47
C HIS A 55 8.34 1.55 4.78
N HIS A 56 7.44 1.35 5.74
CA HIS A 56 6.71 0.11 5.94
C HIS A 56 5.28 0.28 5.44
N ILE A 57 4.75 -0.74 4.75
CA ILE A 57 3.32 -0.81 4.38
C ILE A 57 2.65 -1.85 5.28
N PHE A 58 1.88 -1.41 6.26
CA PHE A 58 1.12 -2.28 7.16
C PHE A 58 -0.24 -2.64 6.54
N PHE A 59 -0.48 -3.93 6.30
CA PHE A 59 -1.64 -4.37 5.53
C PHE A 59 -2.95 -4.32 6.30
N LYS A 60 -2.91 -4.66 7.60
CA LYS A 60 -4.09 -4.68 8.47
C LYS A 60 -4.63 -3.28 8.69
N GLU A 61 -3.75 -2.34 9.00
CA GLU A 61 -4.06 -0.93 9.24
C GLU A 61 -4.25 -0.13 7.94
N ARG A 62 -3.87 -0.73 6.79
CA ARG A 62 -3.83 -0.06 5.49
C ARG A 62 -3.05 1.26 5.58
N MET A 63 -1.84 1.20 6.12
CA MET A 63 -1.01 2.37 6.41
C MET A 63 0.40 2.24 5.85
N GLN A 64 0.89 3.30 5.21
CA GLN A 64 2.32 3.54 4.98
C GLN A 64 2.88 4.33 6.17
N VAL A 65 4.03 3.92 6.70
CA VAL A 65 4.72 4.60 7.81
C VAL A 65 6.19 4.79 7.44
N HIS A 66 6.73 5.99 7.58
CA HIS A 66 8.15 6.25 7.35
C HIS A 66 9.02 5.58 8.43
N LYS A 67 10.15 4.99 8.02
CA LYS A 67 11.01 4.17 8.89
C LYS A 67 11.68 4.94 10.01
N SER A 68 12.05 6.20 9.76
CA SER A 68 12.74 7.06 10.74
C SER A 68 11.86 8.19 11.30
N ASP A 69 10.61 8.30 10.85
CA ASP A 69 9.71 9.40 11.23
C ASP A 69 8.28 8.87 11.30
N PHE A 70 7.92 8.30 12.45
CA PHE A 70 6.63 7.65 12.65
C PHE A 70 5.43 8.62 12.59
N GLN A 71 5.66 9.94 12.53
CA GLN A 71 4.58 10.90 12.30
C GLN A 71 4.22 11.02 10.81
N LYS A 72 5.15 10.66 9.91
CA LYS A 72 4.90 10.60 8.47
C LYS A 72 4.19 9.30 8.10
N GLN A 73 2.88 9.30 8.33
CA GLN A 73 1.99 8.20 7.97
C GLN A 73 1.03 8.60 6.85
N ARG A 74 0.67 7.63 6.01
CA ARG A 74 -0.27 7.85 4.91
C ARG A 74 -1.16 6.62 4.73
N PRO A 75 -2.49 6.77 4.59
CA PRO A 75 -3.36 5.67 4.19
C PRO A 75 -2.93 5.07 2.86
N VAL A 76 -3.11 3.76 2.72
CA VAL A 76 -2.91 3.03 1.46
C VAL A 76 -4.15 2.25 1.05
N LYS A 77 -4.23 1.90 -0.23
CA LYS A 77 -5.26 1.00 -0.77
C LYS A 77 -4.69 0.15 -1.90
N ARG A 78 -5.35 -0.96 -2.19
CA ARG A 78 -5.12 -1.84 -3.36
C ARG A 78 -6.35 -1.83 -4.25
N ASP A 79 -6.15 -1.89 -5.55
CA ASP A 79 -7.21 -2.05 -6.55
C ASP A 79 -6.87 -3.22 -7.51
N PRO A 80 -7.71 -4.27 -7.61
CA PRO A 80 -8.88 -4.51 -6.78
C PRO A 80 -8.50 -4.71 -5.30
N PRO A 81 -9.44 -4.53 -4.35
CA PRO A 81 -9.17 -4.83 -2.94
C PRO A 81 -8.65 -6.26 -2.75
N PRO A 82 -7.84 -6.53 -1.71
CA PRO A 82 -7.41 -7.89 -1.43
C PRO A 82 -8.64 -8.80 -1.20
N PRO A 83 -8.59 -10.08 -1.61
CA PRO A 83 -9.64 -11.03 -1.28
C PRO A 83 -9.84 -11.09 0.24
N LYS A 84 -11.10 -11.21 0.68
CA LYS A 84 -11.48 -11.32 2.09
C LYS A 84 -11.04 -12.66 2.69
#